data_AF-A0A319EMM5-F1
#
_entry.id   AF-A0A319EMM5-F1
#
_cell.length_a   1.000
_cell.length_b   1.000
_cell.length_c   1.000
_cell.angle_alpha   90.00
_cell.angle_beta   90.00
_cell.angle_gamma   90.00
#
_symmetry.space_group_name_H-M   'P 1'
#
loop_
_entity.id
_entity.type
_entity.pdbx_description
1 polymer ?
#
loop_
_entity_poly.entity_id
_entity_poly.type
_entity_poly.pdbx_seq_one_letter_code
_entity_poly.pdbx_strand_id
1 'polypeptide(L)'
;MAATDSKTKQERLPVTVSKPTPYTFDLGHLLANDPNPLEITRSEPLDASLKAAARDGTQSLLNQLLTTCPISSSQQGVLLSLPSPATVLPRHKPLPTPKPPTKWELFARKKGIGKFSSRPGAALADKERRKKLVYDEEKGEWVPRWGYKGKNKSDDDWLVEVNEKDWKKEEDAAAKGSSIRGISRAERKDRIRRNERKMRSNERKTRKSGGG
;
A
#
# COMPACT_ATOMS: atom_id res chain seq x y z
N MET A 1 -9.81 69.38 -32.45
CA MET A 1 -8.69 68.46 -32.77
C MET A 1 -8.23 67.83 -31.47
N ALA A 2 -8.65 66.60 -31.19
CA ALA A 2 -8.25 65.88 -29.98
C ALA A 2 -6.95 65.12 -30.28
N ALA A 3 -5.87 65.49 -29.60
CA ALA A 3 -4.60 64.78 -29.68
C ALA A 3 -4.74 63.42 -29.00
N THR A 4 -4.52 62.35 -29.77
CA THR A 4 -4.48 60.98 -29.28
C THR A 4 -3.08 60.68 -28.75
N ASP A 5 -2.92 60.70 -27.43
CA ASP A 5 -1.71 60.25 -26.75
C ASP A 5 -1.48 58.74 -27.01
N SER A 6 -0.63 58.41 -27.97
CA SER A 6 -0.15 57.06 -28.21
C SER A 6 0.89 56.69 -27.15
N LYS A 7 0.47 56.05 -26.05
CA LYS A 7 1.39 55.41 -25.10
C LYS A 7 2.26 54.37 -25.81
N THR A 8 3.55 54.66 -25.95
CA THR A 8 4.56 53.74 -26.49
C THR A 8 4.62 52.46 -25.65
N LYS A 9 4.48 51.28 -26.28
CA LYS A 9 4.60 49.97 -25.62
C LYS A 9 5.98 49.87 -24.96
N GLN A 10 6.00 49.61 -23.66
CA GLN A 10 7.24 49.33 -22.93
C GLN A 10 7.95 48.12 -23.56
N GLU A 11 9.25 48.30 -23.82
CA GLU A 11 10.11 47.26 -24.38
C GLU A 11 10.22 46.10 -23.38
N ARG A 12 10.03 44.87 -23.86
CA ARG A 12 10.02 43.68 -22.98
C ARG A 12 11.45 43.37 -22.57
N LEU A 13 11.67 43.24 -21.27
CA LEU A 13 12.95 42.77 -20.74
C LEU A 13 13.29 41.37 -21.28
N PRO A 14 14.58 41.07 -21.52
CA PRO A 14 14.98 39.77 -22.03
C PRO A 14 14.73 38.68 -20.99
N VAL A 15 14.08 37.60 -21.41
CA VAL A 15 13.75 36.44 -20.55
C VAL A 15 14.56 35.19 -20.89
N THR A 16 15.31 35.20 -21.99
CA THR A 16 16.13 34.08 -22.46
C THR A 16 17.57 34.23 -21.97
N VAL A 17 18.14 33.14 -21.47
CA VAL A 17 19.53 33.07 -21.03
C VAL A 17 20.32 32.22 -22.02
N SER A 18 21.41 32.78 -22.56
CA SER A 18 22.30 32.08 -23.49
C SER A 18 23.65 31.83 -22.83
N LYS A 19 24.05 30.57 -22.71
CA LYS A 19 25.37 30.15 -22.20
C LYS A 19 26.05 29.18 -23.18
N PRO A 20 27.39 29.05 -23.15
CA PRO A 20 28.12 28.17 -24.07
C PRO A 20 27.67 26.71 -23.98
N THR A 21 27.48 26.19 -22.77
CA THR A 21 26.96 24.85 -22.54
C THR A 21 25.50 24.93 -22.10
N PRO A 22 24.58 24.15 -22.71
CA PRO A 22 23.17 24.20 -22.37
C PRO A 22 22.88 23.69 -20.95
N TYR A 23 21.82 24.22 -20.34
CA TYR A 23 21.28 23.72 -19.07
C TYR A 23 20.72 22.31 -19.23
N THR A 24 20.85 21.51 -18.16
CA THR A 24 20.11 20.24 -18.01
C THR A 24 19.12 20.36 -16.87
N PHE A 25 18.00 19.64 -16.96
CA PHE A 25 16.88 19.80 -16.04
C PHE A 25 16.40 18.46 -15.47
N ASP A 26 16.06 18.47 -14.18
CA ASP A 26 15.26 17.43 -13.54
C ASP A 26 14.03 18.11 -12.92
N LEU A 27 13.00 18.29 -13.76
CA LEU A 27 11.79 19.02 -13.38
C LEU A 27 10.98 18.30 -12.28
N GLY A 28 11.14 16.97 -12.14
CA GLY A 28 10.51 16.22 -11.06
C GLY A 28 11.05 16.60 -9.67
N HIS A 29 12.28 17.11 -9.61
CA HIS A 29 12.88 17.69 -8.41
C HIS A 29 13.00 19.22 -8.44
N LEU A 30 12.35 19.90 -9.41
CA LEU A 30 12.46 21.35 -9.63
C LEU A 30 13.93 21.81 -9.70
N LEU A 31 14.77 21.04 -10.40
CA LEU A 31 16.21 21.21 -10.42
C LEU A 31 16.70 21.61 -11.83
N ALA A 32 17.60 22.58 -11.88
CA ALA A 32 18.37 22.94 -13.07
C ALA A 32 19.86 22.83 -12.76
N ASN A 33 20.62 22.19 -13.64
CA ASN A 33 22.08 22.11 -13.55
C ASN A 33 22.69 23.01 -14.60
N ASP A 34 23.57 23.90 -14.14
CA ASP A 34 24.44 24.70 -14.98
C ASP A 34 25.83 24.05 -15.03
N PRO A 35 26.22 23.40 -16.14
CA PRO A 35 27.54 22.80 -16.26
C PRO A 35 28.64 23.84 -16.59
N ASN A 36 28.28 25.10 -16.84
CA ASN A 36 29.26 26.13 -17.15
C ASN A 36 30.09 26.50 -15.90
N PRO A 37 31.37 26.89 -16.06
CA PRO A 37 32.18 27.39 -14.97
C PRO A 37 31.50 28.55 -14.23
N LEU A 38 31.67 28.59 -12.91
CA LEU A 38 31.11 29.65 -12.09
C LEU A 38 31.99 30.91 -12.23
N GLU A 39 31.44 31.95 -12.85
CA GLU A 39 32.11 33.23 -13.05
C GLU A 39 32.19 33.99 -11.72
N ILE A 40 33.32 33.88 -11.03
CA ILE A 40 33.61 34.64 -9.80
C ILE A 40 34.85 35.49 -10.06
N THR A 41 34.63 36.79 -10.27
CA THR A 41 35.73 37.74 -10.46
C THR A 41 36.08 38.41 -9.13
N ARG A 42 37.37 38.50 -8.81
CA ARG A 42 37.85 39.18 -7.57
C ARG A 42 37.47 40.66 -7.48
N SER A 43 37.11 41.28 -8.60
CA SER A 43 36.71 42.69 -8.67
C SER A 43 35.27 42.94 -8.20
N GLU A 44 34.42 41.93 -8.18
CA GLU A 44 33.01 42.06 -7.78
C GLU A 44 32.75 41.44 -6.40
N PRO A 45 31.74 41.93 -5.66
CA PRO A 45 31.28 41.25 -4.46
C PRO A 45 30.82 39.83 -4.79
N LEU A 46 31.27 38.85 -4.02
CA LEU A 46 30.93 37.43 -4.22
C LEU A 46 29.41 37.21 -4.35
N ASP A 47 28.62 37.85 -3.48
CA ASP A 47 27.15 37.73 -3.48
C ASP A 47 26.52 38.24 -4.78
N ALA A 48 27.12 39.26 -5.43
CA ALA A 48 26.63 39.80 -6.68
C ALA A 48 26.82 38.79 -7.81
N SER A 49 28.01 38.19 -7.92
CA SER A 49 28.32 37.17 -8.92
C SER A 49 27.46 35.90 -8.72
N LEU A 50 27.30 35.44 -7.47
CA LEU A 50 26.44 34.29 -7.15
C LEU A 50 24.96 34.59 -7.45
N LYS A 51 24.47 35.78 -7.12
CA LYS A 51 23.10 36.18 -7.42
C LYS A 51 22.84 36.29 -8.92
N ALA A 52 23.81 36.79 -9.70
CA ALA A 52 23.71 36.84 -11.15
C ALA A 52 23.62 35.42 -11.75
N ALA A 53 24.49 34.51 -11.33
CA ALA A 53 24.46 33.11 -11.77
C ALA A 53 23.15 32.40 -11.37
N ALA A 54 22.68 32.61 -10.14
CA ALA A 54 21.42 32.04 -9.65
C ALA A 54 20.21 32.61 -10.40
N ARG A 55 20.21 33.91 -10.76
CA ARG A 55 19.15 34.52 -11.57
C ARG A 55 19.07 33.84 -12.94
N ASP A 56 20.21 33.58 -13.59
CA ASP A 56 20.25 32.92 -14.89
C ASP A 56 19.73 31.47 -14.85
N GLY A 57 20.17 30.72 -13.84
CA GLY A 57 19.71 29.34 -13.64
C GLY A 57 18.21 29.26 -13.32
N THR A 58 17.72 30.14 -12.45
CA THR A 58 16.28 30.18 -12.07
C THR A 58 15.39 30.67 -13.20
N GLN A 59 15.83 31.65 -13.99
CA GLN A 59 15.13 32.08 -15.20
C GLN A 59 14.98 30.91 -16.19
N SER A 60 16.06 30.17 -16.43
CA SER A 60 16.06 29.00 -17.32
C SER A 60 15.16 27.88 -16.80
N LEU A 61 15.19 27.61 -15.49
CA LEU A 61 14.31 26.63 -14.84
C LEU A 61 12.83 27.02 -14.98
N LEU A 62 12.48 28.28 -14.71
CA LEU A 62 11.10 28.74 -14.80
C LEU A 62 10.59 28.72 -16.24
N ASN A 63 11.42 29.14 -17.21
CA ASN A 63 11.09 29.04 -18.63
C ASN A 63 10.78 27.59 -19.00
N GLN A 64 11.60 26.64 -18.55
CA GLN A 64 11.38 25.22 -18.84
C GLN A 64 10.09 24.69 -18.19
N LEU A 65 9.83 25.01 -16.92
CA LEU A 65 8.61 24.61 -16.22
C LEU A 65 7.35 25.12 -16.90
N LEU A 66 7.31 26.42 -17.22
CA LEU A 66 6.11 27.04 -17.80
C LEU A 66 5.90 26.69 -19.28
N THR A 67 6.97 26.36 -20.01
CA THR A 67 6.87 26.04 -21.44
C THR A 67 6.60 24.55 -21.68
N THR A 68 7.14 23.66 -20.85
CA THR A 68 7.11 22.21 -21.12
C THR A 68 6.13 21.42 -20.26
N CYS A 69 5.77 21.90 -19.07
CA CYS A 69 4.82 21.20 -18.21
C CYS A 69 3.36 21.55 -18.59
N PRO A 70 2.47 20.56 -18.76
CA PRO A 70 1.05 20.81 -18.96
C PRO A 70 0.44 21.58 -17.78
N ILE A 71 -0.30 22.64 -18.09
CA ILE A 71 -0.98 23.49 -17.11
C ILE A 71 -2.41 22.99 -16.91
N SER A 72 -2.78 22.65 -15.69
CA SER A 72 -4.14 22.28 -15.29
C SER A 72 -4.75 23.36 -14.40
N SER A 73 -5.89 23.93 -14.81
CA SER A 73 -6.65 24.88 -14.02
C SER A 73 -7.86 24.19 -13.38
N SER A 74 -7.98 24.30 -12.06
CA SER A 74 -9.15 23.85 -11.30
C SER A 74 -9.66 24.98 -10.39
N GLN A 75 -10.79 24.77 -9.72
CA GLN A 75 -11.33 25.74 -8.75
C GLN A 75 -10.35 26.05 -7.59
N GLN A 76 -9.41 25.15 -7.33
CA GLN A 76 -8.40 25.29 -6.28
C GLN A 76 -7.15 26.07 -6.73
N GLY A 77 -6.96 26.29 -8.04
CA GLY A 77 -5.83 27.05 -8.57
C GLY A 77 -5.29 26.54 -9.91
N VAL A 78 -4.13 27.07 -10.29
CA VAL A 78 -3.38 26.68 -11.50
C VAL A 78 -2.20 25.82 -11.09
N LEU A 79 -2.11 24.61 -11.63
CA LEU A 79 -1.12 23.60 -11.28
C LEU A 79 -0.34 23.16 -12.52
N LEU A 80 0.95 22.87 -12.36
CA LEU A 80 1.79 22.27 -13.41
C LEU A 80 1.90 20.77 -13.20
N SER A 81 1.74 19.98 -14.26
CA SER A 81 2.00 18.54 -14.24
C SER A 81 3.49 18.29 -14.44
N LEU A 82 4.18 17.87 -13.38
CA LEU A 82 5.61 17.58 -13.41
C LEU A 82 5.89 16.17 -13.93
N PRO A 83 6.98 15.96 -14.69
CA PRO A 83 7.39 14.62 -15.10
C PRO A 83 7.92 13.81 -13.91
N SER A 84 8.06 12.49 -14.10
CA SER A 84 8.72 11.64 -13.11
C SER A 84 10.16 12.12 -12.85
N PRO A 85 10.63 12.14 -11.60
CA PRO A 85 12.00 12.55 -11.29
C PRO A 85 13.02 11.69 -12.03
N ALA A 86 14.01 12.34 -12.65
CA ALA A 86 15.06 11.67 -13.41
C ALA A 86 16.22 11.22 -12.51
N THR A 87 16.53 12.00 -11.47
CA THR A 87 17.61 11.67 -10.53
C THR A 87 17.17 10.56 -9.59
N VAL A 88 17.80 9.38 -9.70
CA VAL A 88 17.50 8.24 -8.84
C VAL A 88 18.15 8.45 -7.47
N LEU A 89 17.32 8.63 -6.44
CA LEU A 89 17.78 8.77 -5.06
C LEU A 89 17.74 7.42 -4.32
N PRO A 90 18.69 7.16 -3.39
CA PRO A 90 18.67 5.94 -2.61
C PRO A 90 17.45 5.88 -1.68
N ARG A 91 16.84 4.69 -1.59
CA ARG A 91 15.71 4.47 -0.68
C ARG A 91 16.20 4.40 0.77
N HIS A 92 15.43 4.98 1.69
CA HIS A 92 15.67 4.82 3.12
C HIS A 92 15.51 3.37 3.61
N LYS A 93 14.51 2.65 3.05
CA LYS A 93 14.22 1.26 3.43
C LYS A 93 14.32 0.33 2.22
N PRO A 94 14.80 -0.92 2.42
CA PRO A 94 14.78 -1.92 1.37
C PRO A 94 13.35 -2.14 0.88
N LEU A 95 13.22 -2.72 -0.31
CA LEU A 95 11.91 -3.15 -0.80
C LEU A 95 11.32 -4.17 0.19
N PRO A 96 9.99 -4.11 0.44
CA PRO A 96 9.35 -5.09 1.31
C PRO A 96 9.61 -6.49 0.75
N THR A 97 10.23 -7.34 1.56
CA THR A 97 10.52 -8.71 1.13
C THR A 97 9.21 -9.44 0.85
N PRO A 98 9.11 -10.19 -0.27
CA PRO A 98 7.90 -10.91 -0.59
C PRO A 98 7.59 -11.89 0.54
N LYS A 99 6.31 -11.96 0.93
CA LYS A 99 5.90 -12.82 2.04
C LYS A 99 6.25 -14.28 1.69
N PRO A 100 7.08 -14.95 2.50
CA PRO A 100 7.42 -16.34 2.23
C PRO A 100 6.18 -17.23 2.35
N PRO A 101 6.05 -18.26 1.49
CA PRO A 101 4.88 -19.11 1.46
C PRO A 101 4.74 -19.90 2.77
N THR A 102 3.53 -19.94 3.31
CA THR A 102 3.24 -20.78 4.48
C THR A 102 3.27 -22.26 4.09
N LYS A 103 3.47 -23.17 5.07
CA LYS A 103 3.41 -24.62 4.81
C LYS A 103 2.09 -25.06 4.15
N TRP A 104 0.97 -24.42 4.53
CA TRP A 104 -0.31 -24.69 3.90
C TRP A 104 -0.35 -24.23 2.44
N GLU A 105 0.24 -23.08 2.12
CA GLU A 105 0.33 -22.62 0.72
C GLU A 105 1.25 -23.51 -0.11
N LEU A 106 2.35 -24.00 0.44
CA LEU A 106 3.20 -24.99 -0.23
C LEU A 106 2.41 -26.28 -0.53
N PHE A 107 1.65 -26.78 0.43
CA PHE A 107 0.79 -27.95 0.25
C PHE A 107 -0.34 -27.68 -0.76
N ALA A 108 -1.03 -26.55 -0.63
CA ALA A 108 -2.14 -26.16 -1.50
C ALA A 108 -1.69 -25.93 -2.94
N ARG A 109 -0.48 -25.38 -3.15
CA ARG A 109 0.14 -25.29 -4.48
C ARG A 109 0.44 -26.68 -5.05
N LYS A 110 1.06 -27.57 -4.25
CA LYS A 110 1.38 -28.94 -4.70
C LYS A 110 0.13 -29.76 -5.04
N LYS A 111 -0.98 -29.56 -4.32
CA LYS A 111 -2.24 -30.29 -4.50
C LYS A 111 -3.26 -29.57 -5.37
N GLY A 112 -2.98 -28.36 -5.85
CA GLY A 112 -3.91 -27.58 -6.65
C GLY A 112 -5.22 -27.26 -5.93
N ILE A 113 -5.15 -26.75 -4.70
CA ILE A 113 -6.32 -26.48 -3.85
C ILE A 113 -6.68 -24.98 -3.91
N GLY A 114 -7.96 -24.69 -4.10
CA GLY A 114 -8.52 -23.33 -4.05
C GLY A 114 -7.86 -22.40 -5.06
N LYS A 115 -7.32 -21.26 -4.59
CA LYS A 115 -6.65 -20.24 -5.43
C LYS A 115 -5.45 -20.75 -6.24
N PHE A 116 -4.89 -21.92 -5.90
CA PHE A 116 -3.76 -22.52 -6.61
C PHE A 116 -4.15 -23.69 -7.51
N SER A 117 -5.46 -23.97 -7.65
CA SER A 117 -5.94 -24.97 -8.59
C SER A 117 -5.85 -24.45 -10.02
N SER A 118 -5.52 -25.32 -10.97
CA SER A 118 -5.61 -25.04 -12.40
C SER A 118 -7.04 -25.09 -12.94
N ARG A 119 -8.00 -25.61 -12.15
CA ARG A 119 -9.41 -25.69 -12.55
C ARG A 119 -10.03 -24.28 -12.62
N PRO A 120 -10.61 -23.88 -13.76
CA PRO A 120 -11.36 -22.62 -13.88
C PRO A 120 -12.47 -22.57 -12.82
N GLY A 121 -12.62 -21.43 -12.15
CA GLY A 121 -13.64 -21.24 -11.11
C GLY A 121 -13.32 -21.82 -9.72
N ALA A 122 -12.28 -22.63 -9.55
CA ALA A 122 -11.91 -23.19 -8.24
C ALA A 122 -11.50 -22.11 -7.21
N ALA A 123 -10.86 -21.03 -7.68
CA ALA A 123 -10.54 -19.87 -6.85
C ALA A 123 -11.80 -19.11 -6.40
N LEU A 124 -12.81 -19.00 -7.28
CA LEU A 124 -14.09 -18.37 -6.98
C LEU A 124 -14.86 -19.21 -5.97
N ALA A 125 -14.97 -20.53 -6.18
CA ALA A 125 -15.63 -21.45 -5.25
C ALA A 125 -14.99 -21.42 -3.84
N ASP A 126 -13.66 -21.35 -3.73
CA ASP A 126 -13.00 -21.19 -2.43
C ASP A 126 -13.29 -19.82 -1.78
N LYS A 127 -13.36 -18.75 -2.58
CA LYS A 127 -13.76 -17.42 -2.10
C LYS A 127 -15.21 -17.41 -1.59
N GLU A 128 -16.11 -18.08 -2.29
CA GLU A 128 -17.52 -18.19 -1.89
C GLU A 128 -17.69 -19.00 -0.61
N ARG A 129 -16.99 -20.13 -0.47
CA ARG A 129 -16.98 -20.93 0.76
C ARG A 129 -16.50 -20.13 1.99
N ARG A 130 -15.63 -19.13 1.79
CA ARG A 130 -15.09 -18.28 2.85
C ARG A 130 -15.95 -17.04 3.13
N LYS A 131 -17.06 -16.83 2.41
CA LYS A 131 -17.99 -15.72 2.69
C LYS A 131 -18.53 -15.81 4.11
N LYS A 132 -18.80 -14.64 4.68
CA LYS A 132 -19.24 -14.50 6.08
C LYS A 132 -20.69 -14.97 6.28
N LEU A 133 -21.59 -14.71 5.34
CA LEU A 133 -23.01 -15.07 5.47
C LEU A 133 -23.28 -16.47 4.95
N VAL A 134 -24.12 -17.22 5.66
CA VAL A 134 -24.60 -18.55 5.30
C VAL A 134 -26.09 -18.59 5.55
N TYR A 135 -26.84 -19.15 4.61
CA TYR A 135 -28.28 -19.30 4.75
C TYR A 135 -28.59 -20.40 5.77
N ASP A 136 -29.48 -20.10 6.71
CA ASP A 136 -29.94 -21.04 7.72
C ASP A 136 -31.34 -21.54 7.36
N GLU A 137 -31.44 -22.77 6.86
CA GLU A 137 -32.67 -23.34 6.30
C GLU A 137 -33.80 -23.45 7.33
N GLU A 138 -33.47 -23.64 8.61
CA GLU A 138 -34.45 -23.74 9.70
C GLU A 138 -35.13 -22.40 10.03
N LYS A 139 -34.40 -21.29 9.86
CA LYS A 139 -34.89 -19.93 10.18
C LYS A 139 -35.29 -19.14 8.94
N GLY A 140 -34.91 -19.61 7.75
CA GLY A 140 -35.11 -18.91 6.49
C GLY A 140 -34.28 -17.63 6.35
N GLU A 141 -33.27 -17.42 7.19
CA GLU A 141 -32.50 -16.17 7.29
C GLU A 141 -31.00 -16.34 6.97
N TRP A 142 -30.35 -15.27 6.53
CA TRP A 142 -28.90 -15.23 6.34
C TRP A 142 -28.17 -14.96 7.67
N VAL A 143 -27.58 -16.00 8.25
CA VAL A 143 -26.86 -15.91 9.51
C VAL A 143 -25.35 -15.82 9.27
N PRO A 144 -24.60 -15.01 10.04
CA PRO A 144 -23.14 -15.03 9.98
C PRO A 144 -22.56 -16.40 10.34
N ARG A 145 -21.61 -16.91 9.56
CA ARG A 145 -20.82 -18.12 9.85
C ARG A 145 -19.96 -17.96 11.11
N TRP A 146 -19.52 -16.73 11.38
CA TRP A 146 -18.72 -16.34 12.54
C TRP A 146 -18.99 -14.87 12.89
N GLY A 147 -18.79 -14.50 14.16
CA GLY A 147 -19.05 -13.15 14.67
C GLY A 147 -20.22 -13.12 15.66
N TYR A 148 -20.96 -12.01 15.69
CA TYR A 148 -22.16 -11.87 16.52
C TYR A 148 -23.24 -12.87 16.08
N LYS A 149 -23.81 -13.62 17.04
CA LYS A 149 -24.77 -14.71 16.82
C LYS A 149 -24.37 -15.66 15.69
N GLY A 150 -23.07 -15.95 15.59
CA GLY A 150 -22.55 -16.77 14.50
C GLY A 150 -22.94 -18.24 14.62
N LYS A 151 -23.25 -18.90 13.50
CA LYS A 151 -23.61 -20.34 13.43
C LYS A 151 -22.56 -21.28 14.04
N ASN A 152 -21.33 -20.81 14.26
CA ASN A 152 -20.26 -21.58 14.90
C ASN A 152 -20.40 -21.73 16.43
N LYS A 153 -21.37 -21.05 17.06
CA LYS A 153 -21.68 -21.12 18.50
C LYS A 153 -23.17 -21.42 18.68
N SER A 154 -23.55 -22.68 18.61
CA SER A 154 -24.87 -23.17 19.05
C SER A 154 -24.84 -23.49 20.56
N ASP A 155 -24.13 -22.67 21.33
CA ASP A 155 -23.93 -22.91 22.76
C ASP A 155 -25.21 -22.54 23.57
N ASP A 156 -26.20 -21.91 22.92
CA ASP A 156 -27.48 -21.42 23.49
C ASP A 156 -28.66 -22.37 23.25
N ASP A 157 -28.45 -23.55 22.66
CA ASP A 157 -29.51 -24.53 22.41
C ASP A 157 -30.08 -25.09 23.73
N TRP A 158 -31.41 -25.18 23.81
CA TRP A 158 -32.11 -25.58 25.04
C TRP A 158 -31.92 -27.07 25.35
N LEU A 159 -31.84 -27.92 24.32
CA LEU A 159 -31.60 -29.36 24.41
C LEU A 159 -30.40 -29.75 23.55
N VAL A 160 -29.51 -30.58 24.09
CA VAL A 160 -28.38 -31.17 23.35
C VAL A 160 -28.53 -32.67 23.44
N GLU A 161 -28.77 -33.32 22.31
CA GLU A 161 -28.84 -34.79 22.24
C GLU A 161 -27.44 -35.38 22.47
N VAL A 162 -27.35 -36.32 23.41
CA VAL A 162 -26.09 -37.00 23.76
C VAL A 162 -26.23 -38.45 23.37
N ASN A 163 -25.35 -38.91 22.48
CA ASN A 163 -25.29 -40.34 22.13
C ASN A 163 -24.80 -41.16 23.35
N GLU A 164 -25.27 -42.40 23.51
CA GLU A 164 -24.88 -43.28 24.63
C GLU A 164 -23.35 -43.46 24.79
N LYS A 165 -22.59 -43.36 23.69
CA LYS A 165 -21.11 -43.40 23.72
C LYS A 165 -20.47 -42.15 24.31
N ASP A 166 -21.15 -41.01 24.19
CA ASP A 166 -20.71 -39.71 24.70
C ASP A 166 -21.23 -39.45 26.12
N TRP A 167 -22.29 -40.15 26.56
CA TRP A 167 -22.73 -40.20 27.96
C TRP A 167 -21.60 -40.64 28.89
N LYS A 168 -20.82 -41.66 28.50
CA LYS A 168 -19.63 -42.09 29.26
C LYS A 168 -18.55 -41.00 29.39
N LYS A 169 -18.50 -40.03 28.47
CA LYS A 169 -17.57 -38.89 28.53
C LYS A 169 -18.07 -37.79 29.46
N GLU A 170 -19.34 -37.81 29.86
CA GLU A 170 -19.92 -36.86 30.81
C GLU A 170 -19.33 -37.06 32.21
N GLU A 171 -19.21 -38.31 32.65
CA GLU A 171 -18.63 -38.67 33.95
C GLU A 171 -17.16 -38.22 34.04
N ASP A 172 -16.39 -38.45 32.98
CA ASP A 172 -15.00 -37.98 32.84
C ASP A 172 -14.86 -36.46 32.72
N ALA A 173 -15.84 -35.78 32.10
CA ALA A 173 -15.86 -34.33 31.97
C ALA A 173 -16.25 -33.66 33.30
N ALA A 174 -17.24 -34.21 34.01
CA ALA A 174 -17.68 -33.77 35.33
C ALA A 174 -16.56 -33.91 36.36
N ALA A 175 -15.80 -35.01 36.32
CA ALA A 175 -14.60 -35.21 37.16
C ALA A 175 -13.49 -34.16 36.91
N LYS A 176 -13.46 -33.53 35.71
CA LYS A 176 -12.54 -32.44 35.35
C LYS A 176 -13.17 -31.05 35.48
N GLY A 177 -14.36 -30.94 36.08
CA GLY A 177 -15.09 -29.68 36.27
C GLY A 177 -15.65 -29.08 34.99
N SER A 178 -15.93 -29.89 33.97
CA SER A 178 -16.52 -29.49 32.69
C SER A 178 -17.85 -30.21 32.45
N SER A 179 -18.71 -29.65 31.59
CA SER A 179 -19.97 -30.28 31.17
C SER A 179 -19.87 -30.71 29.69
N ILE A 180 -20.76 -31.59 29.22
CA ILE A 180 -20.85 -31.97 27.80
C ILE A 180 -20.91 -30.73 26.89
N ARG A 181 -21.68 -29.71 27.29
CA ARG A 181 -21.78 -28.42 26.58
C ARG A 181 -20.44 -27.67 26.54
N GLY A 182 -19.59 -27.86 27.56
CA GLY A 182 -18.24 -27.29 27.66
C GLY A 182 -17.21 -27.95 26.73
N ILE A 183 -17.42 -29.21 26.31
CA ILE A 183 -16.48 -29.96 25.46
C ILE A 183 -16.30 -29.29 24.09
N SER A 184 -17.40 -28.90 23.44
CA SER A 184 -17.37 -28.18 22.15
C SER A 184 -16.56 -26.86 22.25
N ARG A 185 -16.74 -26.13 23.35
CA ARG A 185 -15.98 -24.90 23.62
C ARG A 185 -14.50 -25.17 23.88
N ALA A 186 -14.17 -26.24 24.61
CA ALA A 186 -12.79 -26.66 24.88
C ALA A 186 -12.07 -27.05 23.57
N GLU A 187 -12.71 -27.87 22.72
CA GLU A 187 -12.17 -28.23 21.41
C GLU A 187 -11.94 -27.00 20.51
N ARG A 188 -12.89 -26.06 20.51
CA ARG A 188 -12.76 -24.81 19.75
C ARG A 188 -11.53 -24.02 20.20
N LYS A 189 -11.32 -23.88 21.52
CA LYS A 189 -10.13 -23.23 22.10
C LYS A 189 -8.84 -23.96 21.73
N ASP A 190 -8.84 -25.30 21.75
CA ASP A 190 -7.65 -26.08 21.41
C ASP A 190 -7.31 -26.00 19.92
N ARG A 191 -8.31 -25.94 19.03
CA ARG A 191 -8.10 -25.66 17.60
C ARG A 191 -7.50 -24.27 17.38
N ILE A 192 -7.97 -23.25 18.11
CA ILE A 192 -7.41 -21.89 18.07
C ILE A 192 -5.95 -21.89 18.53
N ARG A 193 -5.65 -22.47 19.70
CA ARG A 193 -4.28 -22.62 20.22
C ARG A 193 -3.37 -23.35 19.22
N ARG A 194 -3.88 -24.41 18.57
CA ARG A 194 -3.13 -25.15 17.53
C ARG A 194 -2.86 -24.27 16.30
N ASN A 195 -3.82 -23.44 15.89
CA ASN A 195 -3.64 -22.51 14.77
C ASN A 195 -2.58 -21.45 15.07
N GLU A 196 -2.64 -20.82 16.26
CA GLU A 196 -1.62 -19.86 16.70
C GLU A 196 -0.23 -20.48 16.79
N ARG A 197 -0.11 -21.72 17.29
CA ARG A 197 1.16 -22.45 17.30
C ARG A 197 1.69 -22.67 15.88
N LYS A 198 0.83 -23.01 14.91
CA LYS A 198 1.21 -23.16 13.50
C LYS A 198 1.65 -21.83 12.88
N MET A 199 0.95 -20.74 13.18
CA MET A 199 1.32 -19.39 12.75
C MET A 199 2.70 -18.99 13.25
N ARG A 200 2.94 -19.10 14.56
CA ARG A 200 4.26 -18.84 15.19
C ARG A 200 5.36 -19.75 14.63
N SER A 201 5.05 -21.02 14.34
CA SER A 201 6.01 -21.95 13.72
C SER A 201 6.38 -21.53 12.29
N ASN A 202 5.41 -21.05 11.51
CA ASN A 202 5.66 -20.51 10.18
C ASN A 202 6.53 -19.24 10.28
N GLU A 203 6.17 -18.28 11.14
CA GLU A 203 6.95 -17.05 11.36
C GLU A 203 8.39 -17.30 11.81
N ARG A 204 8.61 -18.28 12.69
CA ARG A 204 9.97 -18.68 13.11
C ARG A 204 10.80 -19.22 11.94
N LYS A 205 10.19 -20.05 11.09
CA LYS A 205 10.87 -20.60 9.90
C LYS A 205 11.22 -19.51 8.90
N THR A 206 10.34 -18.53 8.74
CA THR A 206 10.54 -17.43 7.80
C THR A 206 11.62 -16.44 8.27
N ARG A 207 11.71 -16.19 9.59
CA ARG A 207 12.79 -15.36 10.16
C ARG A 207 14.16 -16.03 9.99
N LYS A 208 14.24 -17.36 10.16
CA LYS A 208 15.50 -18.10 10.00
C LYS A 208 16.00 -18.13 8.54
N SER A 209 15.10 -18.06 7.55
CA SER A 209 15.47 -18.03 6.13
C SER A 209 15.76 -16.63 5.58
N GLY A 210 15.44 -15.56 6.32
CA GLY A 210 15.60 -14.17 5.87
C GLY A 210 16.69 -13.38 6.60
N GLY A 211 17.56 -14.07 7.35
CA GLY A 211 18.69 -13.48 8.08
C GLY A 211 20.06 -13.85 7.48
N GLY A 212 20.12 -13.97 6.16
CA GLY A 212 21.36 -14.06 5.39
C GLY A 212 21.60 -12.77 4.63
#